data_AF-A0A4V2A7S8-F1
#
_entry.id   AF-A0A4V2A7S8-F1
#
_cell.length_a   1.000
_cell.length_b   1.000
_cell.length_c   1.000
_cell.angle_alpha   90.00
_cell.angle_beta   90.00
_cell.angle_gamma   90.00
#
_symmetry.space_group_name_H-M   'P 1'
#
loop_
_entity.id
_entity.type
_entity.pdbx_description
1 polymer ?
#
loop_
_entity_poly.entity_id
_entity_poly.type
_entity_poly.pdbx_seq_one_letter_code
_entity_poly.pdbx_strand_id
1 'polypeptide(L)'
;MVFGGNKLTAQTHKPILFNKEIASKLAALPLHCINNEWPNKTSHGSDSVTDHILLPHELHPVFYGCYDWHSSVHGHWMLVKLLKTFPDMAEQQQIITILSNSFQLDKMKAEAAYFSKYKTSALYERTYGWAWLLKLDRELHEWNDSLGRQWYAALQPLTQKVKELWTAYLPKQTYPNRTGVHPNTAFGLVFALDWANSFGEKDFAALIKKRSREYYLSNKQTPAYLEPDGTDFLSPSLEIADLMTR
;
A
#
# COMPACT_ATOMS: atom_id res chain seq x y z
N MET A 1 31.35 -50.46 9.17
CA MET A 1 30.88 -49.30 8.38
C MET A 1 30.02 -48.46 9.31
N VAL A 2 30.56 -47.38 9.86
CA VAL A 2 29.89 -46.54 10.87
C VAL A 2 29.16 -45.42 10.13
N PHE A 3 27.83 -45.44 10.12
CA PHE A 3 27.05 -44.31 9.64
C PHE A 3 26.95 -43.28 10.77
N GLY A 4 27.79 -42.25 10.68
CA GLY A 4 27.74 -41.08 11.54
C GLY A 4 26.45 -40.31 11.30
N GLY A 5 25.55 -40.33 12.26
CA GLY A 5 24.35 -39.48 12.27
C GLY A 5 24.75 -38.03 12.52
N ASN A 6 24.81 -37.24 11.46
CA ASN A 6 24.82 -35.78 11.59
C ASN A 6 23.46 -35.34 12.15
N LYS A 7 23.40 -35.08 13.45
CA LYS A 7 22.32 -34.30 14.05
C LYS A 7 22.41 -32.89 13.49
N LEU A 8 21.46 -32.52 12.63
CA LEU A 8 21.21 -31.14 12.26
C LEU A 8 20.87 -30.37 13.55
N THR A 9 21.84 -29.63 14.09
CA THR A 9 21.58 -28.65 15.14
C THR A 9 20.83 -27.49 14.50
N ALA A 10 19.54 -27.38 14.78
CA ALA A 10 18.77 -26.18 14.47
C ALA A 10 19.49 -24.96 15.07
N GLN A 11 19.70 -23.91 14.27
CA GLN A 11 20.29 -22.65 14.74
C GLN A 11 19.46 -22.11 15.92
N THR A 12 20.04 -22.15 17.12
CA THR A 12 19.40 -21.70 18.36
C THR A 12 19.48 -20.19 18.55
N HIS A 13 20.17 -19.47 17.65
CA HIS A 13 20.22 -18.02 17.61
C HIS A 13 19.38 -17.54 16.43
N LYS A 14 18.14 -17.12 16.69
CA LYS A 14 17.37 -16.35 15.70
C LYS A 14 17.89 -14.92 15.77
N PRO A 15 18.71 -14.45 14.80
CA PRO A 15 19.08 -13.04 14.78
C PRO A 15 17.80 -12.21 14.72
N ILE A 16 17.77 -11.07 15.41
CA ILE A 16 16.72 -10.08 15.20
C ILE A 16 16.89 -9.59 13.75
N LEU A 17 16.08 -10.14 12.85
CA LEU A 17 16.18 -9.89 11.40
C LEU A 17 15.87 -8.43 11.05
N PHE A 18 15.10 -7.74 11.88
CA PHE A 18 14.75 -6.34 11.72
C PHE A 18 15.34 -5.50 12.85
N ASN A 19 16.53 -4.93 12.61
CA ASN A 19 17.29 -4.14 13.56
C ASN A 19 17.52 -2.70 13.02
N LYS A 20 18.19 -1.84 13.80
CA LYS A 20 18.46 -0.44 13.41
C LYS A 20 19.27 -0.31 12.12
N GLU A 21 20.22 -1.21 11.86
CA GLU A 21 21.05 -1.17 10.65
C GLU A 21 20.21 -1.47 9.39
N ILE A 22 19.32 -2.46 9.49
CA ILE A 22 18.36 -2.77 8.41
C ILE A 22 17.34 -1.64 8.25
N ALA A 23 16.88 -1.04 9.36
CA ALA A 23 15.98 0.11 9.32
C ALA A 23 16.58 1.30 8.56
N SER A 24 17.85 1.65 8.82
CA SER A 24 18.56 2.70 8.08
C SER A 24 18.71 2.37 6.59
N LYS A 25 19.05 1.13 6.24
CA LYS A 25 19.11 0.70 4.82
C LYS A 25 17.75 0.79 4.12
N LEU A 26 16.67 0.43 4.82
CA LEU A 26 15.32 0.54 4.28
C LEU A 26 14.91 2.00 4.14
N ALA A 27 15.22 2.87 5.12
CA ALA A 27 14.91 4.30 5.05
C ALA A 27 15.59 4.99 3.85
N ALA A 28 16.83 4.59 3.52
CA ALA A 28 17.58 5.19 2.42
C ALA A 28 16.85 5.09 1.06
N LEU A 29 16.05 4.04 0.83
CA LEU A 29 15.33 3.82 -0.43
C LEU A 29 14.29 4.92 -0.72
N PRO A 30 13.24 5.14 0.11
CA PRO A 30 12.26 6.20 -0.10
C PRO A 30 12.85 7.59 0.10
N LEU A 31 13.82 7.77 1.01
CA LEU A 31 14.52 9.05 1.16
C LEU A 31 15.21 9.49 -0.14
N HIS A 32 15.72 8.53 -0.92
CA HIS A 32 16.33 8.80 -2.21
C HIS A 32 15.29 9.13 -3.30
N CYS A 33 14.11 8.49 -3.29
CA CYS A 33 13.20 8.56 -4.43
C CYS A 33 11.95 9.44 -4.27
N ILE A 34 11.49 9.77 -3.05
CA ILE A 34 10.21 10.46 -2.84
C ILE A 34 10.14 11.81 -3.57
N ASN A 35 11.25 12.55 -3.59
CA ASN A 35 11.33 13.84 -4.27
C ASN A 35 11.94 13.73 -5.68
N ASN A 36 12.33 12.54 -6.13
CA ASN A 36 12.91 12.33 -7.45
C ASN A 36 11.81 11.94 -8.44
N GLU A 37 11.54 12.84 -9.38
CA GLU A 37 10.48 12.68 -10.36
C GLU A 37 10.83 11.63 -11.43
N TRP A 38 12.12 11.42 -11.75
CA TRP A 38 12.53 10.61 -12.91
C TRP A 38 13.40 9.39 -12.55
N PRO A 39 13.22 8.25 -13.24
CA PRO A 39 12.18 7.96 -14.24
C PRO A 39 10.78 7.88 -13.59
N ASN A 40 9.73 8.15 -14.39
CA ASN A 40 8.34 8.12 -13.93
C ASN A 40 7.41 7.32 -14.86
N LYS A 41 6.38 6.72 -14.27
CA LYS A 41 5.24 6.11 -14.95
C LYS A 41 3.95 6.66 -14.34
N THR A 42 3.49 7.80 -14.88
CA THR A 42 2.29 8.48 -14.36
C THR A 42 1.03 7.63 -14.49
N SER A 43 0.94 6.80 -15.55
CA SER A 43 -0.26 6.03 -15.90
C SER A 43 -1.55 6.87 -15.95
N HIS A 44 -1.39 8.16 -16.20
CA HIS A 44 -2.49 9.11 -16.35
C HIS A 44 -3.21 8.88 -17.68
N GLY A 45 -4.53 8.67 -17.62
CA GLY A 45 -5.39 8.62 -18.81
C GLY A 45 -5.78 10.02 -19.24
N SER A 46 -5.27 10.46 -20.39
CA SER A 46 -5.48 11.83 -20.87
C SER A 46 -6.85 12.00 -21.54
N ASP A 47 -7.57 13.06 -21.15
CA ASP A 47 -8.81 13.50 -21.78
C ASP A 47 -8.57 14.43 -22.98
N SER A 48 -7.40 15.08 -23.03
CA SER A 48 -7.02 16.08 -24.03
C SER A 48 -5.49 16.23 -24.16
N VAL A 49 -5.05 17.10 -25.08
CA VAL A 49 -3.62 17.43 -25.21
C VAL A 49 -3.11 18.20 -23.99
N THR A 50 -3.97 19.01 -23.33
CA THR A 50 -3.54 19.85 -22.21
C THR A 50 -3.16 19.05 -20.97
N ASP A 51 -3.82 17.93 -20.69
CA ASP A 51 -3.49 17.05 -19.57
C ASP A 51 -2.48 15.95 -19.96
N HIS A 52 -2.34 15.65 -21.26
CA HIS A 52 -1.34 14.70 -21.75
C HIS A 52 0.11 15.12 -21.50
N ILE A 53 0.37 16.43 -21.42
CA ILE A 53 1.71 16.99 -21.23
C ILE A 53 2.06 17.26 -19.77
N LEU A 54 1.15 16.98 -18.82
CA LEU A 54 1.39 17.26 -17.40
C LEU A 54 2.50 16.37 -16.84
N LEU A 55 3.35 17.00 -16.04
CA LEU A 55 4.43 16.32 -15.31
C LEU A 55 3.88 15.57 -14.08
N PRO A 56 4.59 14.53 -13.60
CA PRO A 56 4.17 13.77 -12.43
C PRO A 56 3.74 14.61 -11.22
N HIS A 57 4.52 15.63 -10.82
CA HIS A 57 4.17 16.49 -9.68
C HIS A 57 2.96 17.41 -9.92
N GLU A 58 2.64 17.71 -11.18
CA GLU A 58 1.44 18.48 -11.55
C GLU A 58 0.17 17.61 -11.49
N LEU A 59 0.31 16.31 -11.72
CA LEU A 59 -0.76 15.33 -11.57
C LEU A 59 -0.97 14.94 -10.10
N HIS A 60 0.12 14.71 -9.37
CA HIS A 60 0.15 14.15 -8.02
C HIS A 60 1.16 14.89 -7.13
N PRO A 61 0.76 15.98 -6.43
CA PRO A 61 1.70 16.86 -5.74
C PRO A 61 2.38 16.25 -4.49
N VAL A 62 1.95 15.07 -4.05
CA VAL A 62 2.54 14.34 -2.93
C VAL A 62 3.22 13.06 -3.41
N PHE A 63 2.51 12.27 -4.20
CA PHE A 63 2.92 10.91 -4.55
C PHE A 63 3.46 10.84 -5.99
N TYR A 64 4.28 11.80 -6.39
CA TYR A 64 4.84 11.83 -7.75
C TYR A 64 6.15 11.06 -7.91
N GLY A 65 6.98 10.96 -6.85
CA GLY A 65 8.30 10.34 -6.94
C GLY A 65 8.27 8.81 -6.90
N CYS A 66 9.44 8.19 -6.73
CA CYS A 66 9.59 6.74 -6.60
C CYS A 66 8.98 5.93 -7.75
N TYR A 67 9.21 6.36 -9.00
CA TYR A 67 8.75 5.71 -10.23
C TYR A 67 7.24 5.82 -10.51
N ASP A 68 6.36 5.52 -9.56
CA ASP A 68 4.92 5.67 -9.72
C ASP A 68 4.19 5.95 -8.39
N TRP A 69 2.90 6.27 -8.48
CA TRP A 69 2.10 6.76 -7.37
C TRP A 69 2.05 5.80 -6.20
N HIS A 70 1.73 4.52 -6.43
CA HIS A 70 1.63 3.55 -5.34
C HIS A 70 3.00 3.22 -4.74
N SER A 71 4.08 3.22 -5.53
CA SER A 71 5.44 3.04 -5.01
C SER A 71 5.83 4.20 -4.10
N SER A 72 5.44 5.42 -4.44
CA SER A 72 5.59 6.59 -3.56
C SER A 72 4.78 6.42 -2.27
N VAL A 73 3.50 6.04 -2.35
CA VAL A 73 2.66 5.79 -1.16
C VAL A 73 3.27 4.71 -0.25
N HIS A 74 3.74 3.60 -0.83
CA HIS A 74 4.43 2.55 -0.10
C HIS A 74 5.71 3.06 0.58
N GLY A 75 6.52 3.86 -0.11
CA GLY A 75 7.71 4.50 0.45
C GLY A 75 7.39 5.43 1.63
N HIS A 76 6.33 6.23 1.52
CA HIS A 76 5.83 7.08 2.61
C HIS A 76 5.37 6.24 3.81
N TRP A 77 4.60 5.16 3.58
CA TRP A 77 4.20 4.24 4.65
C TRP A 77 5.41 3.61 5.33
N MET A 78 6.41 3.16 4.57
CA MET A 78 7.61 2.56 5.14
C MET A 78 8.34 3.55 6.05
N LEU A 79 8.46 4.81 5.65
CA LEU A 79 9.07 5.84 6.49
C LEU A 79 8.30 6.10 7.80
N VAL A 80 6.96 6.18 7.73
CA VAL A 80 6.12 6.26 8.94
C VAL A 80 6.33 5.04 9.83
N LYS A 81 6.37 3.84 9.24
CA LYS A 81 6.58 2.59 9.98
C LYS A 81 7.92 2.58 10.71
N LEU A 82 8.97 3.06 10.05
CA LEU A 82 10.32 3.13 10.60
C LEU A 82 10.39 4.14 11.75
N LEU A 83 9.80 5.33 11.63
CA LEU A 83 9.71 6.30 12.74
C LEU A 83 9.01 5.73 13.97
N LYS A 84 7.90 5.01 13.76
CA LYS A 84 7.14 4.39 14.85
C LYS A 84 7.87 3.22 15.52
N THR A 85 8.68 2.48 14.76
CA THR A 85 9.39 1.28 15.26
C THR A 85 10.76 1.61 15.85
N PHE A 86 11.46 2.58 15.27
CA PHE A 86 12.79 3.03 15.66
C PHE A 86 12.80 4.55 15.84
N PRO A 87 12.17 5.06 16.92
CA PRO A 87 12.04 6.51 17.13
C PRO A 87 13.40 7.21 17.21
N ASP A 88 14.44 6.55 17.74
CA ASP A 88 15.79 7.11 17.88
C ASP A 88 16.74 6.73 16.72
N MET A 89 16.22 6.57 15.50
CA MET A 89 17.05 6.30 14.32
C MET A 89 17.79 7.55 13.83
N ALA A 90 18.95 7.36 13.21
CA ALA A 90 19.80 8.48 12.77
C ALA A 90 19.11 9.38 11.74
N GLU A 91 18.27 8.79 10.88
CA GLU A 91 17.56 9.48 9.81
C GLU A 91 16.24 10.14 10.27
N GLN A 92 15.90 10.07 11.56
CA GLN A 92 14.59 10.53 12.09
C GLN A 92 14.23 11.93 11.59
N GLN A 93 15.13 12.90 11.77
CA GLN A 93 14.88 14.29 11.39
C GLN A 93 14.72 14.47 9.87
N GLN A 94 15.49 13.72 9.09
CA GLN A 94 15.39 13.74 7.62
C GLN A 94 14.04 13.18 7.17
N ILE A 95 13.60 12.07 7.76
CA ILE A 95 12.30 11.45 7.48
C ILE A 95 11.17 12.41 7.83
N ILE A 96 11.18 13.00 9.03
CA ILE A 96 10.17 13.98 9.46
C ILE A 96 10.08 15.15 8.48
N THR A 97 11.23 15.63 7.99
CA THR A 97 11.27 16.77 7.05
C THR A 97 10.61 16.42 5.72
N ILE A 98 10.93 15.26 5.13
CA ILE A 98 10.31 14.81 3.88
C ILE A 98 8.82 14.57 4.06
N LEU A 99 8.42 13.84 5.10
CA LEU A 99 7.00 13.54 5.34
C LEU A 99 6.18 14.81 5.65
N SER A 100 6.75 15.80 6.35
CA SER A 100 6.06 17.08 6.60
C SER A 100 5.86 17.92 5.34
N ASN A 101 6.77 17.81 4.36
CA ASN A 101 6.61 18.46 3.06
C ASN A 101 5.56 17.76 2.17
N SER A 102 5.41 16.44 2.35
CA SER A 102 4.41 15.62 1.67
C SER A 102 3.01 15.78 2.26
N PHE A 103 2.87 15.64 3.58
CA PHE A 103 1.60 15.56 4.29
C PHE A 103 1.00 16.92 4.64
N GLN A 104 0.83 17.74 3.60
CA GLN A 104 0.18 19.05 3.66
C GLN A 104 -1.28 18.94 3.20
N LEU A 105 -2.20 19.59 3.92
CA LEU A 105 -3.64 19.44 3.69
C LEU A 105 -4.07 19.89 2.29
N ASP A 106 -3.50 20.97 1.78
CA ASP A 106 -3.76 21.49 0.44
C ASP A 106 -3.30 20.52 -0.66
N LYS A 107 -2.11 19.94 -0.53
CA LYS A 107 -1.62 18.90 -1.45
C LYS A 107 -2.49 17.65 -1.41
N MET A 108 -2.94 17.22 -0.23
CA MET A 108 -3.84 16.06 -0.09
C MET A 108 -5.22 16.30 -0.69
N LYS A 109 -5.73 17.54 -0.61
CA LYS A 109 -6.95 17.92 -1.34
C LYS A 109 -6.76 17.84 -2.85
N ALA A 110 -5.59 18.23 -3.36
CA ALA A 110 -5.27 18.11 -4.79
C ALA A 110 -5.14 16.64 -5.23
N GLU A 111 -4.47 15.79 -4.45
CA GLU A 111 -4.44 14.34 -4.67
C GLU A 111 -5.86 13.74 -4.71
N ALA A 112 -6.72 14.12 -3.76
CA ALA A 112 -8.10 13.65 -3.72
C ALA A 112 -8.91 14.14 -4.93
N ALA A 113 -8.69 15.39 -5.37
CA ALA A 113 -9.38 15.97 -6.52
C ALA A 113 -9.05 15.26 -7.83
N TYR A 114 -7.83 14.71 -7.97
CA TYR A 114 -7.41 13.98 -9.16
C TYR A 114 -8.43 12.90 -9.56
N PHE A 115 -8.92 12.11 -8.60
CA PHE A 115 -9.86 11.00 -8.79
C PHE A 115 -11.25 11.39 -9.34
N SER A 116 -11.53 12.69 -9.46
CA SER A 116 -12.77 13.20 -10.06
C SER A 116 -12.51 14.24 -11.14
N LYS A 117 -11.24 14.56 -11.43
CA LYS A 117 -10.85 15.63 -12.35
C LYS A 117 -10.95 15.22 -13.82
N TYR A 118 -10.62 13.96 -14.12
CA TYR A 118 -10.57 13.42 -15.50
C TYR A 118 -11.54 12.25 -15.66
N LYS A 119 -12.01 11.97 -16.88
CA LYS A 119 -13.07 10.97 -17.15
C LYS A 119 -12.75 9.59 -16.62
N THR A 120 -11.48 9.17 -16.67
CA THR A 120 -11.03 7.83 -16.27
C THR A 120 -10.29 7.82 -14.92
N SER A 121 -10.07 8.99 -14.31
CA SER A 121 -9.28 9.12 -13.08
C SER A 121 -9.82 8.35 -11.88
N ALA A 122 -11.14 8.11 -11.81
CA ALA A 122 -11.76 7.30 -10.77
C ALA A 122 -11.32 5.82 -10.79
N LEU A 123 -10.69 5.35 -11.87
CA LEU A 123 -10.15 3.99 -12.00
C LEU A 123 -8.65 3.90 -11.70
N TYR A 124 -7.98 5.04 -11.57
CA TYR A 124 -6.55 5.13 -11.33
C TYR A 124 -6.17 4.35 -10.07
N GLU A 125 -5.09 3.57 -10.14
CA GLU A 125 -4.55 2.79 -9.01
C GLU A 125 -5.51 1.76 -8.38
N ARG A 126 -6.60 1.43 -9.09
CA ARG A 126 -7.56 0.42 -8.66
C ARG A 126 -6.98 -1.00 -8.75
N THR A 127 -6.87 -1.79 -7.68
CA THR A 127 -7.12 -1.47 -6.26
C THR A 127 -5.82 -1.40 -5.44
N TYR A 128 -4.67 -1.57 -6.09
CA TYR A 128 -3.38 -1.71 -5.41
C TYR A 128 -2.93 -0.44 -4.70
N GLY A 129 -2.86 0.70 -5.40
CA GLY A 129 -2.52 1.96 -4.76
C GLY A 129 -3.57 2.36 -3.73
N TRP A 130 -4.86 2.08 -3.98
CA TRP A 130 -5.91 2.32 -3.00
C TRP A 130 -5.66 1.55 -1.69
N ALA A 131 -5.26 0.28 -1.79
CA ALA A 131 -4.93 -0.55 -0.63
C ALA A 131 -3.72 0.00 0.13
N TRP A 132 -2.66 0.40 -0.57
CA TRP A 132 -1.48 1.00 0.07
C TRP A 132 -1.77 2.33 0.77
N LEU A 133 -2.65 3.14 0.21
CA LEU A 133 -3.09 4.37 0.88
C LEU A 133 -3.84 4.06 2.19
N LEU A 134 -4.76 3.10 2.18
CA LEU A 134 -5.44 2.67 3.41
C LEU A 134 -4.43 2.11 4.43
N LYS A 135 -3.39 1.39 3.97
CA LYS A 135 -2.32 0.93 4.86
C LYS A 135 -1.53 2.09 5.48
N LEU A 136 -1.21 3.13 4.71
CA LEU A 136 -0.58 4.37 5.19
C LEU A 136 -1.45 5.07 6.25
N ASP A 137 -2.72 5.27 5.93
CA ASP A 137 -3.68 5.94 6.82
C ASP A 137 -3.84 5.22 8.16
N ARG A 138 -3.94 3.88 8.13
CA ARG A 138 -3.97 3.05 9.34
C ARG A 138 -2.69 3.20 10.16
N GLU A 139 -1.51 3.19 9.52
CA GLU A 139 -0.25 3.27 10.25
C GLU A 139 -0.11 4.60 11.01
N LEU A 140 -0.55 5.70 10.39
CA LEU A 140 -0.61 7.03 11.02
C LEU A 140 -1.64 7.09 12.16
N HIS A 141 -2.83 6.53 11.96
CA HIS A 141 -3.88 6.51 12.98
C HIS A 141 -3.47 5.74 14.24
N GLU A 142 -2.81 4.60 14.07
CA GLU A 142 -2.31 3.78 15.17
C GLU A 142 -1.02 4.35 15.81
N TRP A 143 -0.44 5.42 15.25
CA TRP A 143 0.74 6.05 15.81
C TRP A 143 0.34 7.12 16.84
N ASN A 144 0.53 6.80 18.13
CA ASN A 144 0.25 7.73 19.22
C ASN A 144 1.34 8.82 19.35
N ASP A 145 1.42 9.69 18.35
CA ASP A 145 2.38 10.78 18.24
C ASP A 145 1.69 12.06 17.75
N SER A 146 2.21 13.24 18.11
CA SER A 146 1.63 14.52 17.68
C SER A 146 1.74 14.74 16.17
N LEU A 147 2.88 14.38 15.56
CA LEU A 147 3.07 14.43 14.12
C LEU A 147 2.19 13.39 13.43
N GLY A 148 2.12 12.17 13.98
CA GLY A 148 1.22 11.12 13.50
C GLY A 148 -0.23 11.60 13.39
N ARG A 149 -0.75 12.25 14.45
CA ARG A 149 -2.10 12.85 14.45
C ARG A 149 -2.27 13.96 13.42
N GLN A 150 -1.27 14.83 13.27
CA GLN A 150 -1.31 15.93 12.30
C GLN A 150 -1.33 15.41 10.86
N TRP A 151 -0.44 14.48 10.53
CA TRP A 151 -0.36 13.89 9.20
C TRP A 151 -1.57 13.02 8.87
N TYR A 152 -2.09 12.27 9.85
CA TYR A 152 -3.35 11.55 9.74
C TYR A 152 -4.49 12.47 9.33
N ALA A 153 -4.64 13.63 10.01
CA ALA A 153 -5.66 14.61 9.69
C ALA A 153 -5.49 15.20 8.28
N ALA A 154 -4.26 15.44 7.85
CA ALA A 154 -3.96 15.94 6.50
C ALA A 154 -4.32 14.94 5.39
N LEU A 155 -4.14 13.63 5.64
CA LEU A 155 -4.39 12.56 4.66
C LEU A 155 -5.90 12.31 4.40
N GLN A 156 -6.77 12.69 5.34
CA GLN A 156 -8.20 12.34 5.31
C GLN A 156 -8.95 12.67 4.01
N PRO A 157 -8.76 13.83 3.34
CA PRO A 157 -9.46 14.11 2.09
C PRO A 157 -9.26 13.03 1.03
N LEU A 158 -8.04 12.49 0.95
CA LEU A 158 -7.66 11.46 -0.01
C LEU A 158 -8.13 10.08 0.43
N THR A 159 -7.94 9.72 1.71
CA THR A 159 -8.43 8.44 2.27
C THR A 159 -9.94 8.29 2.08
N GLN A 160 -10.71 9.33 2.39
CA GLN A 160 -12.17 9.29 2.25
C GLN A 160 -12.59 9.17 0.79
N LYS A 161 -11.93 9.88 -0.13
CA LYS A 161 -12.16 9.71 -1.58
C LYS A 161 -11.92 8.26 -2.02
N VAL A 162 -10.83 7.65 -1.58
CA VAL A 162 -10.51 6.26 -1.93
C VAL A 162 -11.50 5.26 -1.32
N LYS A 163 -11.96 5.47 -0.09
CA LYS A 163 -13.04 4.66 0.52
C LYS A 163 -14.34 4.74 -0.30
N GLU A 164 -14.72 5.93 -0.74
CA GLU A 164 -15.89 6.13 -1.62
C GLU A 164 -15.74 5.31 -2.92
N LEU A 165 -14.57 5.38 -3.56
CA LEU A 165 -14.27 4.64 -4.78
C LEU A 165 -14.34 3.13 -4.58
N TRP A 166 -13.75 2.61 -3.51
CA TRP A 166 -13.85 1.20 -3.12
C TRP A 166 -15.31 0.77 -2.93
N THR A 167 -16.08 1.56 -2.18
CA THR A 167 -17.50 1.27 -1.87
C THR A 167 -18.35 1.24 -3.15
N ALA A 168 -18.07 2.14 -4.10
CA ALA A 168 -18.75 2.18 -5.39
C ALA A 168 -18.29 1.07 -6.36
N TYR A 169 -17.03 0.64 -6.26
CA TYR A 169 -16.42 -0.33 -7.17
C TYR A 169 -16.78 -1.78 -6.82
N LEU A 170 -16.70 -2.15 -5.54
CA LEU A 170 -16.84 -3.54 -5.10
C LEU A 170 -18.13 -4.23 -5.57
N PRO A 171 -19.31 -3.58 -5.54
CA PRO A 171 -20.54 -4.17 -6.06
C PRO A 171 -20.53 -4.41 -7.58
N LYS A 172 -19.68 -3.69 -8.33
CA LYS A 172 -19.56 -3.76 -9.80
C LYS A 172 -18.56 -4.82 -10.27
N GLN A 173 -17.68 -5.28 -9.39
CA GLN A 173 -16.65 -6.25 -9.76
C GLN A 173 -17.23 -7.67 -9.78
N THR A 174 -17.49 -8.23 -10.95
CA THR A 174 -18.01 -9.60 -11.07
C THR A 174 -16.98 -10.66 -10.67
N TYR A 175 -15.73 -10.49 -11.11
CA TYR A 175 -14.66 -11.46 -10.90
C TYR A 175 -13.45 -10.83 -10.19
N PRO A 176 -12.82 -11.55 -9.25
CA PRO A 176 -11.58 -11.09 -8.66
C PRO A 176 -10.41 -11.35 -9.62
N ASN A 177 -9.41 -10.46 -9.58
CA ASN A 177 -8.13 -10.70 -10.23
C ASN A 177 -7.23 -11.53 -9.30
N ARG A 178 -6.59 -12.56 -9.86
CA ARG A 178 -5.79 -13.57 -9.16
C ARG A 178 -4.32 -13.59 -9.61
N THR A 179 -3.85 -12.62 -10.37
CA THR A 179 -2.41 -12.55 -10.73
C THR A 179 -1.58 -12.29 -9.46
N GLY A 180 -0.34 -12.76 -9.38
CA GLY A 180 0.55 -12.47 -8.24
C GLY A 180 1.26 -11.12 -8.33
N VAL A 181 0.63 -10.16 -9.02
CA VAL A 181 1.13 -8.78 -9.19
C VAL A 181 0.05 -7.77 -8.77
N HIS A 182 0.34 -6.47 -8.92
CA HIS A 182 -0.43 -5.32 -8.44
C HIS A 182 -1.97 -5.47 -8.40
N PRO A 183 -2.69 -5.86 -9.48
CA PRO A 183 -4.14 -5.86 -9.44
C PRO A 183 -4.76 -7.01 -8.63
N ASN A 184 -3.97 -7.83 -7.92
CA ASN A 184 -4.45 -8.93 -7.08
C ASN A 184 -5.56 -8.45 -6.13
N THR A 185 -6.76 -9.00 -6.29
CA THR A 185 -7.93 -8.58 -5.51
C THR A 185 -7.83 -9.01 -4.06
N ALA A 186 -7.26 -10.18 -3.77
CA ALA A 186 -7.17 -10.65 -2.39
C ALA A 186 -6.26 -9.72 -1.57
N PHE A 187 -5.08 -9.39 -2.10
CA PHE A 187 -4.15 -8.41 -1.51
C PHE A 187 -4.80 -7.05 -1.26
N GLY A 188 -5.58 -6.53 -2.21
CA GLY A 188 -6.27 -5.26 -2.01
C GLY A 188 -7.29 -5.30 -0.85
N LEU A 189 -8.05 -6.39 -0.76
CA LEU A 189 -9.08 -6.57 0.27
C LEU A 189 -8.50 -6.82 1.67
N VAL A 190 -7.33 -7.45 1.76
CA VAL A 190 -6.54 -7.63 2.98
C VAL A 190 -6.36 -6.27 3.68
N PHE A 191 -5.74 -5.31 3.01
CA PHE A 191 -5.47 -3.99 3.60
C PHE A 191 -6.75 -3.19 3.83
N ALA A 192 -7.72 -3.26 2.91
CA ALA A 192 -8.98 -2.56 3.08
C ALA A 192 -9.77 -3.06 4.30
N LEU A 193 -9.78 -4.37 4.55
CA LEU A 193 -10.48 -4.97 5.70
C LEU A 193 -9.80 -4.62 7.02
N ASP A 194 -8.48 -4.73 7.05
CA ASP A 194 -7.62 -4.34 8.17
C ASP A 194 -7.82 -2.86 8.55
N TRP A 195 -7.85 -1.98 7.55
CA TRP A 195 -8.20 -0.57 7.73
C TRP A 195 -9.62 -0.44 8.29
N ALA A 196 -10.62 -0.99 7.61
CA ALA A 196 -12.02 -0.83 8.01
C ALA A 196 -12.27 -1.27 9.47
N ASN A 197 -11.65 -2.36 9.91
CA ASN A 197 -11.74 -2.82 11.29
C ASN A 197 -11.08 -1.85 12.29
N SER A 198 -9.92 -1.29 11.95
CA SER A 198 -9.17 -0.37 12.83
C SER A 198 -9.90 0.94 13.07
N PHE A 199 -10.68 1.40 12.08
CA PHE A 199 -11.47 2.63 12.15
C PHE A 199 -12.94 2.41 12.54
N GLY A 200 -13.37 1.16 12.77
CA GLY A 200 -14.76 0.85 13.11
C GLY A 200 -15.76 1.06 11.97
N GLU A 201 -15.30 0.99 10.71
CA GLU A 201 -16.08 1.19 9.49
C GLU A 201 -16.92 -0.06 9.15
N LYS A 202 -17.95 -0.30 9.97
CA LYS A 202 -18.72 -1.55 9.96
C LYS A 202 -19.32 -1.90 8.60
N ASP A 203 -19.92 -0.94 7.91
CA ASP A 203 -20.57 -1.18 6.63
C ASP A 203 -19.56 -1.51 5.53
N PHE A 204 -18.42 -0.81 5.53
CA PHE A 204 -17.35 -1.06 4.57
C PHE A 204 -16.68 -2.43 4.83
N ALA A 205 -16.41 -2.77 6.09
CA ALA A 205 -15.91 -4.08 6.48
C ALA A 205 -16.88 -5.20 6.09
N ALA A 206 -18.19 -5.01 6.29
CA ALA A 206 -19.22 -5.97 5.90
C ALA A 206 -19.28 -6.16 4.38
N LEU A 207 -19.18 -5.08 3.61
CA LEU A 207 -19.09 -5.14 2.14
C LEU A 207 -17.86 -5.95 1.70
N ILE A 208 -16.69 -5.67 2.24
CA ILE A 208 -15.46 -6.41 1.92
C ILE A 208 -15.61 -7.89 2.26
N LYS A 209 -16.04 -8.22 3.48
CA LYS A 209 -16.27 -9.62 3.90
C LYS A 209 -17.25 -10.35 2.99
N LYS A 210 -18.34 -9.69 2.59
CA LYS A 210 -19.30 -10.24 1.63
C LYS A 210 -18.63 -10.58 0.30
N ARG A 211 -17.90 -9.62 -0.30
CA ARG A 211 -17.22 -9.85 -1.59
C ARG A 211 -16.13 -10.91 -1.49
N SER A 212 -15.32 -10.93 -0.42
CA SER A 212 -14.32 -11.97 -0.18
C SER A 212 -14.93 -13.37 -0.19
N ARG A 213 -16.08 -13.55 0.48
CA ARG A 213 -16.78 -14.84 0.50
C ARG A 213 -17.35 -15.22 -0.87
N GLU A 214 -17.97 -14.27 -1.57
CA GLU A 214 -18.50 -14.51 -2.93
C GLU A 214 -17.39 -14.91 -3.92
N TYR A 215 -16.19 -14.35 -3.77
CA TYR A 215 -15.05 -14.63 -4.63
C TYR A 215 -14.34 -15.95 -4.32
N TYR A 216 -14.17 -16.27 -3.04
CA TYR A 216 -13.16 -17.23 -2.61
C TYR A 216 -13.67 -18.34 -1.69
N LEU A 217 -14.88 -18.24 -1.12
CA LEU A 217 -15.36 -19.21 -0.13
C LEU A 217 -15.48 -20.65 -0.69
N SER A 218 -15.80 -20.77 -1.98
CA SER A 218 -15.92 -22.07 -2.66
C SER A 218 -14.58 -22.59 -3.19
N ASN A 219 -13.50 -21.83 -3.11
CA ASN A 219 -12.20 -22.24 -3.64
C ASN A 219 -11.64 -23.39 -2.81
N LYS A 220 -11.25 -24.46 -3.49
CA LYS A 220 -10.63 -25.66 -2.94
C LYS A 220 -9.56 -26.10 -3.93
N GLN A 221 -8.48 -26.69 -3.43
CA GLN A 221 -7.41 -27.23 -4.27
C GLN A 221 -6.90 -26.20 -5.30
N THR A 222 -6.72 -24.95 -4.88
CA THR A 222 -6.15 -23.89 -5.74
C THR A 222 -4.83 -24.40 -6.32
N PRO A 223 -4.57 -24.22 -7.63
CA PRO A 223 -3.43 -24.84 -8.31
C PRO A 223 -2.09 -24.15 -7.94
N ALA A 224 -1.68 -24.28 -6.68
CA ALA A 224 -0.51 -23.63 -6.12
C ALA A 224 0.81 -24.04 -6.80
N TYR A 225 0.82 -25.16 -7.54
CA TYR A 225 1.97 -25.60 -8.33
C TYR A 225 2.20 -24.77 -9.60
N LEU A 226 1.24 -23.91 -9.97
CA LEU A 226 1.34 -22.98 -11.11
C LEU A 226 1.78 -21.57 -10.69
N GLU A 227 1.99 -21.33 -9.39
CA GLU A 227 2.44 -20.05 -8.85
C GLU A 227 3.73 -20.22 -8.02
N PRO A 228 4.52 -19.15 -7.86
CA PRO A 228 4.42 -17.86 -8.56
C PRO A 228 4.78 -17.98 -10.06
N ASP A 229 4.12 -17.19 -10.90
CA ASP A 229 4.59 -16.92 -12.27
C ASP A 229 5.91 -16.09 -12.21
N GLY A 230 6.68 -16.05 -13.30
CA GLY A 230 7.97 -15.36 -13.35
C GLY A 230 7.89 -13.84 -13.09
N THR A 231 6.70 -13.26 -13.17
CA THR A 231 6.46 -11.84 -12.84
C THR A 231 5.86 -11.62 -11.46
N ASP A 232 5.43 -12.68 -10.79
CA ASP A 232 4.72 -12.60 -9.52
C ASP A 232 5.67 -12.23 -8.38
N PHE A 233 5.20 -11.32 -7.54
CA PHE A 233 5.81 -11.01 -6.24
C PHE A 233 4.88 -11.37 -5.06
N LEU A 234 3.66 -11.83 -5.36
CA LEU A 234 2.69 -12.39 -4.43
C LEU A 234 2.38 -13.82 -4.85
N SER A 235 2.11 -14.70 -3.90
CA SER A 235 1.46 -16.00 -4.19
C SER A 235 -0.06 -15.79 -4.18
N PRO A 236 -0.76 -15.92 -5.31
CA PRO A 236 -2.22 -15.74 -5.35
C PRO A 236 -2.97 -16.64 -4.38
N SER A 237 -2.56 -17.90 -4.23
CA SER A 237 -3.21 -18.84 -3.32
C SER A 237 -3.01 -18.45 -1.86
N LEU A 238 -1.81 -17.97 -1.48
CA LEU A 238 -1.55 -17.52 -0.12
C LEU A 238 -2.25 -16.20 0.20
N GLU A 239 -2.35 -15.27 -0.74
CA GLU A 239 -3.14 -14.04 -0.56
C GLU A 239 -4.62 -14.33 -0.30
N ILE A 240 -5.19 -15.29 -1.06
CA ILE A 240 -6.57 -15.74 -0.83
C ILE A 240 -6.70 -16.39 0.56
N ALA A 241 -5.76 -17.27 0.92
CA ALA A 241 -5.78 -17.92 2.23
C ALA A 241 -5.71 -16.89 3.37
N ASP A 242 -4.78 -15.94 3.30
CA ASP A 242 -4.63 -14.86 4.28
C ASP A 242 -5.90 -14.02 4.40
N LEU A 243 -6.48 -13.58 3.27
CA LEU A 243 -7.77 -12.86 3.27
C LEU A 243 -8.87 -13.63 4.00
N MET A 244 -8.97 -14.94 3.79
CA MET A 244 -10.05 -15.77 4.34
C MET A 244 -9.84 -16.14 5.82
N THR A 245 -8.70 -15.80 6.43
CA THR A 245 -8.47 -15.97 7.88
C THR A 245 -8.99 -14.80 8.74
N ARG A 246 -9.39 -13.68 8.13
CA ARG A 246 -9.83 -12.43 8.79
C ARG A 246 -11.31 -12.40 9.18
#